data_AF-J9GCV9-F1
#
_entry.id   AF-J9GCV9-F1
#
_cell.length_a   1.000
_cell.length_b   1.000
_cell.length_c   1.000
_cell.angle_alpha   90.00
_cell.angle_beta   90.00
_cell.angle_gamma   90.00
#
_symmetry.space_group_name_H-M   'P 1'
#
loop_
_entity.id
_entity.type
_entity.pdbx_description
1 polymer ?
#
loop_
_entity_poly.entity_id
_entity_poly.type
_entity_poly.pdbx_seq_one_letter_code
_entity_poly.pdbx_strand_id
1 'polypeptide(L)'
;ARYGSPDQFMHFVDSCHQAGIGVILDWVPGGFCRNEEGLVHFNGEMLYEKEEHPNWGTFKFDLGRGEVRSFLVSNAVYWLERFHADGMRIDGVTSMLYLNFGIDDPGQKKFNVNGTEEDYTNIEFIKQVNGTISALHPDVMMIAEESTAWPLVTYPPSDGGLGFHYKWDMGWMHDTLHYMQTDFPWRPGNHNLLTFSMMYAFNENFILSLSHDEVVHGKCSLITRMPGDWWRQFAGMRTLAFYQIMHPGGQAEFHGQRDRPVHRMALLRGHPVVPRPGVRHPPRLPALHLRAQQVLQGAEGALAEVLL
;
A
#
# COMPACT_ATOMS: atom_id res chain seq x y z
N ALA A 1 -5.02 -22.63 3.59
CA ALA A 1 -4.40 -23.92 3.98
C ALA A 1 -3.10 -24.28 3.23
N ARG A 2 -2.74 -23.67 2.09
CA ARG A 2 -1.53 -24.02 1.31
C ARG A 2 -0.22 -24.03 2.13
N TYR A 3 -0.12 -23.19 3.15
CA TYR A 3 1.08 -22.98 3.97
C TYR A 3 0.92 -23.42 5.43
N GLY A 4 -0.15 -24.17 5.75
CA GLY A 4 -0.41 -24.64 7.11
C GLY A 4 -1.73 -24.17 7.72
N SER A 5 -1.81 -24.28 9.05
CA SER A 5 -2.95 -23.93 9.88
C SER A 5 -2.96 -22.44 10.27
N PRO A 6 -4.09 -21.91 10.76
CA PRO A 6 -4.17 -20.56 11.33
C PRO A 6 -3.14 -20.32 12.45
N ASP A 7 -2.95 -21.27 13.36
CA ASP A 7 -1.98 -21.14 14.46
C ASP A 7 -0.54 -21.02 13.96
N GLN A 8 -0.22 -21.68 12.84
CA GLN A 8 1.11 -21.55 12.22
C GLN A 8 1.31 -20.15 11.64
N PHE A 9 0.25 -19.51 11.13
CA PHE A 9 0.33 -18.11 10.70
C PHE A 9 0.44 -17.15 11.88
N MET A 10 -0.28 -17.38 12.98
CA MET A 10 -0.10 -16.61 14.22
C MET A 10 1.34 -16.71 14.73
N HIS A 11 1.93 -17.91 14.72
CA HIS A 11 3.33 -18.12 15.09
C HIS A 11 4.30 -17.37 14.15
N PHE A 12 4.01 -17.31 12.85
CA PHE A 12 4.80 -16.53 11.91
C PHE A 12 4.79 -15.03 12.27
N VAL A 13 3.61 -14.45 12.51
CA VAL A 13 3.49 -13.04 12.89
C VAL A 13 4.20 -12.77 14.22
N ASP A 14 4.01 -13.63 15.22
CA ASP A 14 4.71 -13.53 16.51
C ASP A 14 6.25 -13.60 16.35
N SER A 15 6.74 -14.48 15.49
CA SER A 15 8.17 -14.58 15.18
C SER A 15 8.71 -13.30 14.52
N CYS A 16 7.93 -12.68 13.62
CA CYS A 16 8.26 -11.38 13.03
C CYS A 16 8.32 -10.29 14.11
N HIS A 17 7.33 -10.24 15.01
CA HIS A 17 7.28 -9.26 16.10
C HIS A 17 8.43 -9.40 17.08
N GLN A 18 8.79 -10.63 17.47
CA GLN A 18 9.98 -10.90 18.30
C GLN A 18 11.29 -10.43 17.64
N ALA A 19 11.33 -10.42 16.30
CA ALA A 19 12.45 -9.88 15.53
C ALA A 19 12.35 -8.37 15.25
N GLY A 20 11.30 -7.69 15.70
CA GLY A 20 11.07 -6.27 15.43
C GLY A 20 10.65 -5.97 13.99
N ILE A 21 9.96 -6.92 13.33
CA ILE A 21 9.47 -6.81 11.96
C ILE A 21 7.94 -6.77 11.99
N GLY A 22 7.34 -5.72 11.41
CA GLY A 22 5.89 -5.63 11.23
C GLY A 22 5.39 -6.42 10.01
N VAL A 23 4.14 -6.85 10.06
CA VAL A 23 3.45 -7.61 9.02
C VAL A 23 2.29 -6.80 8.47
N ILE A 24 2.36 -6.47 7.18
CA ILE A 24 1.29 -5.79 6.44
C ILE A 24 0.60 -6.82 5.55
N LEU A 25 -0.73 -6.81 5.54
CA LEU A 25 -1.54 -7.69 4.70
C LEU A 25 -2.17 -6.94 3.53
N ASP A 26 -2.04 -7.49 2.33
CA ASP A 26 -2.88 -7.06 1.20
C ASP A 26 -4.31 -7.54 1.45
N TRP A 27 -5.22 -6.59 1.59
CA TRP A 27 -6.63 -6.81 1.87
C TRP A 27 -7.48 -6.38 0.67
N VAL A 28 -8.43 -7.23 0.28
CA VAL A 28 -9.11 -7.12 -1.02
C VAL A 28 -10.63 -6.94 -0.82
N PRO A 29 -11.09 -5.73 -0.42
CA PRO A 29 -12.51 -5.42 -0.27
C PRO A 29 -13.20 -4.97 -1.57
N GLY A 30 -12.46 -4.82 -2.67
CA GLY A 30 -13.01 -4.31 -3.94
C GLY A 30 -13.91 -5.30 -4.69
N GLY A 31 -13.72 -6.60 -4.47
CA GLY A 31 -14.50 -7.63 -5.12
C GLY A 31 -14.05 -9.05 -4.80
N PHE A 32 -14.71 -10.03 -5.42
CA PHE A 32 -14.44 -11.46 -5.21
C PHE A 32 -14.72 -12.29 -6.47
N CYS A 33 -14.13 -13.50 -6.52
CA CYS A 33 -14.13 -14.36 -7.70
C CYS A 33 -15.47 -15.06 -7.98
N ARG A 34 -15.53 -15.58 -9.23
CA ARG A 34 -16.39 -16.62 -9.84
C ARG A 34 -17.09 -17.69 -9.01
N ASN A 35 -16.40 -18.07 -7.95
CA ASN A 35 -16.39 -19.44 -7.47
C ASN A 35 -17.71 -19.79 -6.78
N GLU A 36 -18.40 -20.83 -7.25
CA GLU A 36 -19.68 -21.31 -6.69
C GLU A 36 -19.53 -21.80 -5.25
N GLU A 37 -18.35 -22.28 -4.88
CA GLU A 37 -18.00 -22.64 -3.50
C GLU A 37 -17.77 -21.43 -2.57
N GLY A 38 -17.76 -20.21 -3.14
CA GLY A 38 -17.49 -18.96 -2.45
C GLY A 38 -18.75 -18.19 -2.07
N LEU A 39 -18.70 -16.87 -2.27
CA LEU A 39 -19.81 -15.97 -1.95
C LEU A 39 -20.80 -15.81 -3.10
N VAL A 40 -20.52 -16.43 -4.25
CA VAL A 40 -21.33 -16.25 -5.47
C VAL A 40 -22.74 -16.77 -5.28
N HIS A 41 -23.74 -15.90 -5.49
CA HIS A 41 -25.16 -16.22 -5.35
C HIS A 41 -25.48 -16.99 -4.07
N PHE A 42 -24.93 -16.52 -2.94
CA PHE A 42 -24.86 -17.28 -1.69
C PHE A 42 -26.20 -17.87 -1.21
N ASN A 43 -27.32 -17.22 -1.52
CA ASN A 43 -28.67 -17.68 -1.19
C ASN A 43 -29.54 -17.97 -2.43
N GLY A 44 -28.92 -18.15 -3.61
CA GLY A 44 -29.58 -18.30 -4.91
C GLY A 44 -29.79 -16.99 -5.67
N GLU A 45 -29.51 -15.84 -5.06
CA GLU A 45 -29.59 -14.50 -5.67
C GLU A 45 -28.31 -13.68 -5.36
N MET A 46 -28.15 -12.51 -5.99
CA MET A 46 -27.04 -11.60 -5.69
C MET A 46 -27.19 -11.04 -4.26
N LEU A 47 -26.42 -11.62 -3.33
CA LEU A 47 -26.49 -11.32 -1.91
C LEU A 47 -25.32 -10.46 -1.45
N TYR A 48 -24.11 -10.87 -1.79
CA TYR A 48 -22.87 -10.14 -1.49
C TYR A 48 -22.46 -9.25 -2.66
N GLU A 49 -22.93 -9.56 -3.86
CA GLU A 49 -22.63 -8.92 -5.13
C GLU A 49 -23.55 -7.72 -5.37
N LYS A 50 -22.99 -6.67 -5.95
CA LYS A 50 -23.76 -5.59 -6.60
C LYS A 50 -23.85 -5.80 -8.11
N GLU A 51 -22.71 -6.07 -8.72
CA GLU A 51 -22.56 -6.19 -10.18
C GLU A 51 -21.26 -6.91 -10.54
N GLU A 52 -21.18 -7.37 -11.78
CA GLU A 52 -19.98 -7.93 -12.38
C GLU A 52 -18.95 -6.84 -12.69
N HIS A 53 -17.67 -7.10 -12.38
CA HIS A 53 -16.58 -6.22 -12.77
C HIS A 53 -16.35 -6.34 -14.29
N PRO A 54 -16.44 -5.24 -15.07
CA PRO A 54 -16.46 -5.29 -16.54
C PRO A 54 -15.31 -6.08 -17.17
N ASN A 55 -14.10 -5.94 -16.62
CA ASN A 55 -12.88 -6.45 -17.25
C ASN A 55 -12.24 -7.66 -16.54
N TRP A 56 -12.73 -8.05 -15.36
CA TRP A 56 -11.98 -8.98 -14.48
C TRP A 56 -12.66 -10.34 -14.31
N GLY A 57 -13.90 -10.50 -14.77
CA GLY A 57 -14.64 -11.75 -14.55
C GLY A 57 -14.93 -12.03 -13.06
N THR A 58 -14.90 -10.99 -12.23
CA THR A 58 -15.19 -11.01 -10.79
C THR A 58 -16.52 -10.29 -10.50
N PHE A 59 -16.94 -10.28 -9.24
CA PHE A 59 -18.06 -9.46 -8.74
C PHE A 59 -17.55 -8.38 -7.79
N LYS A 60 -18.21 -7.21 -7.83
CA LYS A 60 -18.03 -6.14 -6.84
C LYS A 60 -18.96 -6.38 -5.66
N PHE A 61 -18.49 -6.11 -4.44
CA PHE A 61 -19.33 -6.19 -3.24
C PHE A 61 -20.46 -5.15 -3.24
N ASP A 62 -21.65 -5.52 -2.76
CA ASP A 62 -22.75 -4.59 -2.49
C ASP A 62 -22.54 -3.84 -1.18
N LEU A 63 -21.67 -2.82 -1.26
CA LEU A 63 -21.38 -1.92 -0.14
C LEU A 63 -22.58 -1.03 0.24
N GLY A 64 -23.68 -1.06 -0.51
CA GLY A 64 -24.94 -0.43 -0.12
C GLY A 64 -25.65 -1.19 1.00
N ARG A 65 -25.41 -2.50 1.09
CA ARG A 65 -26.01 -3.41 2.07
C ARG A 65 -25.25 -3.41 3.39
N GLY A 66 -25.97 -3.22 4.49
CA GLY A 66 -25.37 -3.08 5.83
C GLY A 66 -24.64 -4.34 6.29
N GLU A 67 -25.18 -5.51 5.97
CA GLU A 67 -24.63 -6.83 6.32
C GLU A 67 -23.33 -7.10 5.56
N VAL A 68 -23.23 -6.69 4.29
CA VAL A 68 -22.02 -6.82 3.47
C VAL A 68 -20.93 -5.88 3.99
N ARG A 69 -21.27 -4.62 4.31
CA ARG A 69 -20.33 -3.70 4.97
C ARG A 69 -19.85 -4.27 6.31
N SER A 70 -20.77 -4.78 7.13
CA SER A 70 -20.44 -5.38 8.44
C SER A 70 -19.50 -6.57 8.29
N PHE A 71 -19.74 -7.44 7.31
CA PHE A 71 -18.87 -8.57 6.98
C PHE A 71 -17.44 -8.11 6.67
N LEU A 72 -17.27 -7.11 5.79
CA LEU A 72 -15.94 -6.62 5.41
C LEU A 72 -15.24 -5.84 6.53
N VAL A 73 -15.94 -4.95 7.23
CA VAL A 73 -15.36 -4.22 8.39
C VAL A 73 -14.92 -5.21 9.47
N SER A 74 -15.77 -6.20 9.79
CA SER A 74 -15.43 -7.25 10.76
C SER A 74 -14.28 -8.12 10.28
N ASN A 75 -14.16 -8.36 8.96
CA ASN A 75 -13.04 -9.10 8.39
C ASN A 75 -11.71 -8.35 8.56
N ALA A 76 -11.69 -7.04 8.33
CA ALA A 76 -10.50 -6.23 8.56
C ALA A 76 -10.07 -6.29 10.03
N VAL A 77 -11.00 -6.03 10.95
CA VAL A 77 -10.76 -6.12 12.40
C VAL A 77 -10.30 -7.51 12.82
N TYR A 78 -10.88 -8.58 12.24
CA TYR A 78 -10.51 -9.95 12.54
C TYR A 78 -9.02 -10.23 12.29
N TRP A 79 -8.44 -9.74 11.20
CA TRP A 79 -7.01 -9.90 10.94
C TRP A 79 -6.13 -9.16 11.96
N LEU A 80 -6.55 -7.96 12.37
CA LEU A 80 -5.82 -7.15 13.34
C LEU A 80 -5.91 -7.75 14.76
N GLU A 81 -7.09 -8.21 15.18
CA GLU A 81 -7.30 -8.74 16.54
C GLU A 81 -6.82 -10.18 16.70
N ARG A 82 -6.99 -11.04 15.70
CA ARG A 82 -6.68 -12.48 15.84
C ARG A 82 -5.28 -12.83 15.39
N PHE A 83 -4.77 -12.15 14.38
CA PHE A 83 -3.47 -12.44 13.79
C PHE A 83 -2.44 -11.36 14.05
N HIS A 84 -2.83 -10.24 14.67
CA HIS A 84 -1.93 -9.14 15.02
C HIS A 84 -1.19 -8.54 13.82
N ALA A 85 -1.84 -8.45 12.66
CA ALA A 85 -1.27 -7.70 11.55
C ALA A 85 -1.08 -6.22 11.95
N ASP A 86 0.01 -5.61 11.49
CA ASP A 86 0.42 -4.24 11.82
C ASP A 86 -0.03 -3.21 10.79
N GLY A 87 -0.54 -3.69 9.65
CA GLY A 87 -1.06 -2.85 8.60
C GLY A 87 -1.89 -3.60 7.59
N MET A 88 -2.68 -2.85 6.82
CA MET A 88 -3.38 -3.37 5.65
C MET A 88 -3.11 -2.48 4.44
N ARG A 89 -2.91 -3.10 3.27
CA ARG A 89 -2.83 -2.44 1.98
C ARG A 89 -4.04 -2.82 1.14
N ILE A 90 -4.72 -1.83 0.57
CA ILE A 90 -5.84 -2.04 -0.35
C ILE A 90 -5.34 -1.80 -1.77
N ASP A 91 -5.42 -2.85 -2.57
CA ASP A 91 -5.16 -2.83 -4.01
C ASP A 91 -6.33 -2.23 -4.78
N GLY A 92 -6.04 -1.51 -5.87
CA GLY A 92 -7.04 -1.04 -6.82
C GLY A 92 -8.12 -0.16 -6.21
N VAL A 93 -7.79 0.73 -5.26
CA VAL A 93 -8.75 1.63 -4.58
C VAL A 93 -9.54 2.44 -5.61
N THR A 94 -8.91 2.83 -6.71
CA THR A 94 -9.54 3.50 -7.86
C THR A 94 -10.78 2.75 -8.37
N SER A 95 -10.75 1.42 -8.41
CA SER A 95 -11.88 0.59 -8.86
C SER A 95 -13.11 0.71 -7.96
N MET A 96 -12.89 1.07 -6.70
CA MET A 96 -13.95 1.30 -5.72
C MET A 96 -14.46 2.75 -5.78
N LEU A 97 -13.58 3.72 -6.06
CA LEU A 97 -13.92 5.15 -6.06
C LEU A 97 -14.82 5.58 -7.23
N TYR A 98 -14.73 4.88 -8.37
CA TYR A 98 -15.44 5.26 -9.59
C TYR A 98 -16.46 4.21 -10.03
N LEU A 99 -17.66 4.68 -10.40
CA LEU A 99 -18.74 3.85 -10.95
C LEU A 99 -18.33 3.17 -12.27
N ASN A 100 -17.54 3.88 -13.08
CA ASN A 100 -17.23 3.49 -14.46
C ASN A 100 -15.82 2.92 -14.63
N PHE A 101 -15.19 2.47 -13.56
CA PHE A 101 -13.88 1.83 -13.67
C PHE A 101 -13.94 0.61 -14.60
N GLY A 102 -13.17 0.65 -15.68
CA GLY A 102 -13.17 -0.37 -16.73
C GLY A 102 -14.29 -0.28 -17.77
N ILE A 103 -15.07 0.81 -17.79
CA ILE A 103 -16.12 1.06 -18.78
C ILE A 103 -15.64 2.13 -19.77
N ASP A 104 -15.24 1.69 -20.96
CA ASP A 104 -14.78 2.59 -22.02
C ASP A 104 -15.91 3.15 -22.88
N ASP A 105 -17.03 2.43 -23.02
CA ASP A 105 -18.18 2.85 -23.82
C ASP A 105 -18.94 4.00 -23.13
N PRO A 106 -18.96 5.21 -23.72
CA PRO A 106 -19.66 6.36 -23.14
C PRO A 106 -21.17 6.12 -22.94
N GLY A 107 -21.79 5.24 -23.74
CA GLY A 107 -23.21 4.91 -23.63
C GLY A 107 -23.56 4.03 -22.43
N GLN A 108 -22.56 3.40 -21.80
CA GLN A 108 -22.73 2.52 -20.63
C GLN A 108 -22.34 3.20 -19.31
N LYS A 109 -21.85 4.45 -19.38
CA LYS A 109 -21.43 5.20 -18.21
C LYS A 109 -22.62 5.49 -17.28
N LYS A 110 -22.40 5.23 -16.01
CA LYS A 110 -23.29 5.53 -14.89
C LYS A 110 -22.81 6.80 -14.22
N PHE A 111 -23.75 7.60 -13.75
CA PHE A 111 -23.47 8.82 -13.00
C PHE A 111 -24.20 8.78 -11.67
N ASN A 112 -23.60 9.37 -10.65
CA ASN A 112 -24.24 9.55 -9.36
C ASN A 112 -25.30 10.66 -9.40
N VAL A 113 -25.94 10.92 -8.27
CA VAL A 113 -27.02 11.91 -8.13
C VAL A 113 -26.62 13.34 -8.54
N ASN A 114 -25.32 13.65 -8.55
CA ASN A 114 -24.78 14.96 -8.93
C ASN A 114 -24.31 14.99 -10.40
N GLY A 115 -24.50 13.92 -11.16
CA GLY A 115 -24.07 13.82 -12.56
C GLY A 115 -22.57 13.54 -12.74
N THR A 116 -21.87 13.11 -11.69
CA THR A 116 -20.44 12.81 -11.71
C THR A 116 -20.19 11.29 -11.56
N GLU A 117 -18.93 10.83 -11.65
CA GLU A 117 -18.61 9.39 -11.75
C GLU A 117 -18.22 8.74 -10.41
N GLU A 118 -18.18 9.49 -9.31
CA GLU A 118 -17.80 8.98 -7.99
C GLU A 118 -18.85 8.01 -7.43
N ASP A 119 -18.41 6.87 -6.91
CA ASP A 119 -19.27 5.95 -6.15
C ASP A 119 -19.27 6.34 -4.66
N TYR A 120 -20.22 7.21 -4.28
CA TYR A 120 -20.36 7.67 -2.89
C TYR A 120 -20.55 6.53 -1.89
N THR A 121 -21.16 5.41 -2.30
CA THR A 121 -21.39 4.27 -1.40
C THR A 121 -20.07 3.65 -1.00
N ASN A 122 -19.19 3.45 -1.97
CA ASN A 122 -17.89 2.85 -1.75
C ASN A 122 -16.92 3.82 -1.05
N ILE A 123 -16.99 5.12 -1.37
CA ILE A 123 -16.22 6.15 -0.69
C ILE A 123 -16.55 6.17 0.81
N GLU A 124 -17.83 6.16 1.16
CA GLU A 124 -18.25 6.14 2.57
C GLU A 124 -17.86 4.83 3.26
N PHE A 125 -17.89 3.69 2.56
CA PHE A 125 -17.35 2.43 3.10
C PHE A 125 -15.85 2.52 3.40
N ILE A 126 -15.03 3.08 2.49
CA ILE A 126 -13.59 3.25 2.71
C ILE A 126 -13.33 4.13 3.95
N LYS A 127 -14.03 5.27 4.05
CA LYS A 127 -13.95 6.15 5.23
C LYS A 127 -14.38 5.43 6.51
N GLN A 128 -15.44 4.62 6.44
CA GLN A 128 -15.93 3.83 7.56
C GLN A 128 -14.87 2.83 8.04
N VAL A 129 -14.26 2.06 7.13
CA VAL A 129 -13.23 1.07 7.48
C VAL A 129 -12.02 1.75 8.10
N ASN A 130 -11.48 2.79 7.46
CA ASN A 130 -10.33 3.52 7.98
C ASN A 130 -10.64 4.15 9.35
N GLY A 131 -11.80 4.81 9.50
CA GLY A 131 -12.21 5.39 10.78
C GLY A 131 -12.39 4.35 11.88
N THR A 132 -12.92 3.17 11.56
CA THR A 132 -13.09 2.06 12.50
C THR A 132 -11.73 1.50 12.94
N ILE A 133 -10.83 1.25 11.99
CA ILE A 133 -9.48 0.72 12.28
C ILE A 133 -8.70 1.74 13.11
N SER A 134 -8.70 3.02 12.75
CA SER A 134 -7.99 4.05 13.51
C SER A 134 -8.53 4.21 14.94
N ALA A 135 -9.84 3.98 15.16
CA ALA A 135 -10.44 4.02 16.49
C ALA A 135 -10.10 2.79 17.36
N LEU A 136 -10.09 1.59 16.76
CA LEU A 136 -9.85 0.33 17.49
C LEU A 136 -8.36 -0.02 17.62
N HIS A 137 -7.57 0.31 16.60
CA HIS A 137 -6.17 -0.04 16.43
C HIS A 137 -5.35 1.17 15.92
N PRO A 138 -5.15 2.20 16.76
CA PRO A 138 -4.48 3.44 16.36
C PRO A 138 -3.01 3.29 15.96
N ASP A 139 -2.42 2.12 16.21
CA ASP A 139 -1.05 1.75 15.86
C ASP A 139 -0.94 0.98 14.53
N VAL A 140 -2.07 0.69 13.87
CA VAL A 140 -2.11 -0.02 12.58
C VAL A 140 -2.09 0.97 11.42
N MET A 141 -1.26 0.69 10.40
CA MET A 141 -1.21 1.51 9.19
C MET A 141 -2.19 1.03 8.11
N MET A 142 -2.76 1.99 7.38
CA MET A 142 -3.67 1.74 6.26
C MET A 142 -3.06 2.34 5.02
N ILE A 143 -2.88 1.53 3.98
CA ILE A 143 -2.14 1.89 2.77
C ILE A 143 -3.06 1.74 1.55
N ALA A 144 -3.15 2.78 0.73
CA ALA A 144 -3.89 2.74 -0.53
C ALA A 144 -2.94 2.59 -1.72
N GLU A 145 -3.28 1.71 -2.65
CA GLU A 145 -2.87 1.85 -4.03
C GLU A 145 -4.05 2.46 -4.82
N GLU A 146 -3.90 3.73 -5.15
CA GLU A 146 -4.86 4.54 -5.86
C GLU A 146 -4.11 5.17 -7.03
N SER A 147 -4.49 4.81 -8.26
CA SER A 147 -3.72 5.05 -9.47
C SER A 147 -4.21 6.24 -10.29
N THR A 148 -5.14 7.04 -9.77
CA THR A 148 -5.51 8.35 -10.31
C THR A 148 -4.97 9.48 -9.41
N ALA A 149 -5.31 10.71 -9.78
CA ALA A 149 -5.02 11.89 -8.98
C ALA A 149 -6.14 12.18 -7.96
N TRP A 150 -6.74 11.14 -7.35
CA TRP A 150 -7.74 11.37 -6.31
C TRP A 150 -7.11 12.18 -5.18
N PRO A 151 -7.72 13.30 -4.76
CA PRO A 151 -7.14 14.17 -3.76
C PRO A 151 -7.42 13.65 -2.35
N LEU A 152 -6.53 13.98 -1.41
CA LEU A 152 -6.72 13.78 0.02
C LEU A 152 -6.86 12.31 0.44
N VAL A 153 -6.20 11.40 -0.26
CA VAL A 153 -6.26 9.95 0.03
C VAL A 153 -5.75 9.67 1.45
N THR A 154 -4.67 10.36 1.87
CA THR A 154 -4.01 10.15 3.16
C THR A 154 -4.44 11.12 4.26
N TYR A 155 -5.55 11.85 4.04
CA TYR A 155 -6.08 12.81 5.01
C TYR A 155 -7.24 12.21 5.81
N PRO A 156 -7.49 12.72 7.03
CA PRO A 156 -8.64 12.31 7.82
C PRO A 156 -9.98 12.53 7.09
N PRO A 157 -11.00 11.69 7.32
CA PRO A 157 -12.33 11.91 6.76
C PRO A 157 -12.98 13.24 7.18
N SER A 158 -12.62 13.80 8.34
CA SER A 158 -13.09 15.13 8.79
C SER A 158 -12.68 16.25 7.85
N ASP A 159 -11.58 16.08 7.13
CA ASP A 159 -10.98 17.08 6.24
C ASP A 159 -11.32 16.78 4.77
N GLY A 160 -12.25 15.84 4.54
CA GLY A 160 -12.65 15.38 3.20
C GLY A 160 -11.81 14.24 2.64
N GLY A 161 -10.86 13.69 3.41
CA GLY A 161 -10.00 12.60 2.96
C GLY A 161 -10.62 11.20 3.05
N LEU A 162 -9.87 10.20 2.58
CA LEU A 162 -10.28 8.78 2.64
C LEU A 162 -9.87 8.09 3.94
N GLY A 163 -8.98 8.69 4.72
CA GLY A 163 -8.52 8.17 6.02
C GLY A 163 -7.37 7.15 5.95
N PHE A 164 -6.72 6.99 4.79
CA PHE A 164 -5.50 6.18 4.73
C PHE A 164 -4.34 6.90 5.43
N HIS A 165 -3.36 6.14 5.89
CA HIS A 165 -2.12 6.71 6.43
C HIS A 165 -1.10 6.95 5.33
N TYR A 166 -1.07 6.08 4.30
CA TYR A 166 -0.14 6.17 3.19
C TYR A 166 -0.81 5.88 1.84
N LYS A 167 -0.24 6.43 0.76
CA LYS A 167 -0.59 6.16 -0.64
C LYS A 167 0.64 5.70 -1.41
N TRP A 168 0.52 4.69 -2.26
CA TRP A 168 1.59 4.35 -3.20
C TRP A 168 1.79 5.46 -4.24
N ASP A 169 3.03 5.89 -4.44
CA ASP A 169 3.37 6.87 -5.47
C ASP A 169 3.57 6.18 -6.83
N MET A 170 2.46 5.92 -7.50
CA MET A 170 2.44 5.29 -8.81
C MET A 170 3.08 6.18 -9.89
N GLY A 171 3.02 7.50 -9.73
CA GLY A 171 3.63 8.47 -10.64
C GLY A 171 5.15 8.41 -10.55
N TRP A 172 5.71 8.50 -9.34
CA TRP A 172 7.15 8.31 -9.10
C TRP A 172 7.63 6.96 -9.64
N MET A 173 6.89 5.88 -9.38
CA MET A 173 7.26 4.54 -9.82
C MET A 173 7.37 4.49 -11.35
N HIS A 174 6.34 4.95 -12.06
CA HIS A 174 6.31 4.94 -13.52
C HIS A 174 7.44 5.78 -14.12
N ASP A 175 7.57 7.03 -13.66
CA ASP A 175 8.54 7.98 -14.19
C ASP A 175 9.98 7.53 -13.91
N THR A 176 10.25 7.07 -12.69
CA THR A 176 11.57 6.57 -12.30
C THR A 176 11.95 5.33 -13.10
N LEU A 177 11.05 4.36 -13.25
CA LEU A 177 11.35 3.15 -14.01
C LEU A 177 11.55 3.44 -15.51
N HIS A 178 10.79 4.38 -16.08
CA HIS A 178 10.99 4.81 -17.46
C HIS A 178 12.33 5.54 -17.64
N TYR A 179 12.70 6.41 -16.70
CA TYR A 179 14.00 7.09 -16.70
C TYR A 179 15.16 6.09 -16.61
N MET A 180 15.06 5.11 -15.71
CA MET A 180 16.10 4.11 -15.51
C MET A 180 16.28 3.20 -16.75
N GLN A 181 15.20 2.91 -17.47
CA GLN A 181 15.20 2.18 -18.75
C GLN A 181 15.82 2.95 -19.90
N THR A 182 15.78 4.28 -19.84
CA THR A 182 16.29 5.16 -20.90
C THR A 182 17.82 5.09 -20.97
N ASP A 183 18.39 4.86 -22.16
CA ASP A 183 19.84 4.84 -22.38
C ASP A 183 20.46 6.23 -22.14
N PHE A 184 21.71 6.26 -21.69
CA PHE A 184 22.42 7.46 -21.23
C PHE A 184 22.35 8.66 -22.20
N PRO A 185 22.53 8.50 -23.52
CA PRO A 185 22.45 9.63 -24.46
C PRO A 185 21.08 10.34 -24.45
N TRP A 186 20.02 9.64 -24.09
CA TRP A 186 18.64 10.15 -24.12
C TRP A 186 18.13 10.65 -22.76
N ARG A 187 18.84 10.32 -21.67
CA ARG A 187 18.48 10.76 -20.31
C ARG A 187 18.42 12.28 -20.12
N PRO A 188 19.30 13.12 -20.72
CA PRO A 188 19.20 14.57 -20.56
C PRO A 188 17.83 15.13 -21.01
N GLY A 189 17.24 14.55 -22.06
CA GLY A 189 15.92 14.95 -22.55
C GLY A 189 14.74 14.47 -21.69
N ASN A 190 15.00 13.60 -20.71
CA ASN A 190 13.99 12.96 -19.85
C ASN A 190 14.20 13.26 -18.37
N HIS A 191 15.03 14.25 -18.01
CA HIS A 191 15.41 14.50 -16.62
C HIS A 191 14.24 14.95 -15.74
N ASN A 192 13.17 15.48 -16.34
CA ASN A 192 11.93 15.80 -15.65
C ASN A 192 11.30 14.56 -14.96
N LEU A 193 11.51 13.35 -15.48
CA LEU A 193 10.98 12.12 -14.89
C LEU A 193 11.57 11.83 -13.49
N LEU A 194 12.77 12.33 -13.18
CA LEU A 194 13.36 12.20 -11.85
C LEU A 194 12.96 13.34 -10.89
N THR A 195 12.47 14.46 -11.42
CA THR A 195 12.24 15.67 -10.61
C THR A 195 10.77 16.01 -10.45
N PHE A 196 9.90 15.47 -11.31
CA PHE A 196 8.48 15.81 -11.32
C PHE A 196 7.73 15.31 -10.07
N SER A 197 8.08 14.14 -9.54
CA SER A 197 7.49 13.62 -8.28
C SER A 197 7.60 14.63 -7.13
N MET A 198 8.73 15.34 -7.04
CA MET A 198 8.97 16.34 -5.99
C MET A 198 8.00 17.53 -6.03
N MET A 199 7.34 17.78 -7.16
CA MET A 199 6.30 18.81 -7.26
C MET A 199 5.07 18.49 -6.41
N TYR A 200 4.79 17.21 -6.17
CA TYR A 200 3.63 16.76 -5.40
C TYR A 200 3.97 15.83 -4.23
N ALA A 201 5.24 15.49 -4.00
CA ALA A 201 5.69 14.53 -3.00
C ALA A 201 5.24 14.84 -1.55
N PHE A 202 4.79 16.06 -1.28
CA PHE A 202 4.30 16.50 0.03
C PHE A 202 2.79 16.72 0.08
N ASN A 203 2.07 16.40 -1.00
CA ASN A 203 0.61 16.49 -1.03
C ASN A 203 -0.03 15.32 -0.28
N GLU A 204 0.62 14.15 -0.25
CA GLU A 204 0.17 12.93 0.42
C GLU A 204 1.35 12.29 1.16
N ASN A 205 1.06 11.38 2.08
CA ASN A 205 2.07 10.53 2.70
C ASN A 205 2.43 9.37 1.77
N PHE A 206 3.43 9.55 0.92
CA PHE A 206 3.76 8.57 -0.11
C PHE A 206 4.61 7.39 0.35
N ILE A 207 4.37 6.22 -0.27
CA ILE A 207 5.27 5.06 -0.29
C ILE A 207 5.76 4.85 -1.74
N LEU A 208 7.07 4.86 -1.90
CA LEU A 208 7.79 4.59 -3.14
C LEU A 208 7.81 3.07 -3.35
N SER A 209 6.84 2.56 -4.12
CA SER A 209 6.64 1.13 -4.32
C SER A 209 7.24 0.65 -5.64
N LEU A 210 8.06 -0.40 -5.58
CA LEU A 210 8.50 -1.22 -6.71
C LEU A 210 7.89 -2.62 -6.56
N SER A 211 6.60 -2.73 -6.85
CA SER A 211 5.77 -3.89 -6.52
C SER A 211 5.99 -5.09 -7.45
N HIS A 212 5.24 -6.16 -7.20
CA HIS A 212 5.21 -7.36 -8.03
C HIS A 212 4.63 -7.09 -9.43
N ASP A 213 3.71 -6.12 -9.56
CA ASP A 213 3.08 -5.76 -10.85
C ASP A 213 4.08 -5.21 -11.87
N GLU A 214 5.23 -4.74 -11.41
CA GLU A 214 6.26 -4.15 -12.25
C GLU A 214 7.23 -5.16 -12.86
N VAL A 215 7.12 -6.43 -12.50
CA VAL A 215 8.03 -7.50 -12.95
C VAL A 215 7.30 -8.69 -13.57
N VAL A 216 6.07 -8.49 -14.03
CA VAL A 216 5.18 -9.52 -14.62
C VAL A 216 4.65 -9.08 -16.00
N HIS A 217 3.85 -9.92 -16.68
CA HIS A 217 3.15 -9.55 -17.92
C HIS A 217 4.04 -8.96 -19.04
N GLY A 218 5.26 -9.48 -19.22
CA GLY A 218 6.18 -9.04 -20.28
C GLY A 218 6.93 -7.74 -19.96
N LYS A 219 6.73 -7.16 -18.77
CA LYS A 219 7.44 -5.98 -18.28
C LYS A 219 8.93 -6.18 -17.99
N CYS A 220 9.42 -7.43 -18.04
CA CYS A 220 10.78 -7.84 -17.65
C CYS A 220 11.10 -7.60 -16.16
N SER A 221 12.18 -8.23 -15.68
CA SER A 221 12.72 -7.91 -14.35
C SER A 221 13.37 -6.53 -14.33
N LEU A 222 13.47 -5.90 -13.15
CA LEU A 222 14.09 -4.58 -13.01
C LEU A 222 15.53 -4.52 -13.55
N ILE A 223 16.32 -5.58 -13.39
CA ILE A 223 17.69 -5.60 -13.90
C ILE A 223 17.74 -5.63 -15.43
N THR A 224 16.83 -6.37 -16.07
CA THR A 224 16.74 -6.46 -17.54
C THR A 224 16.20 -5.18 -18.17
N ARG A 225 15.47 -4.37 -17.39
CA ARG A 225 15.02 -3.03 -17.79
C ARG A 225 16.19 -2.03 -17.88
N MET A 226 17.30 -2.25 -17.18
CA MET A 226 18.44 -1.33 -17.22
C MET A 226 19.21 -1.43 -18.56
N PRO A 227 19.63 -0.30 -19.17
CA PRO A 227 20.34 -0.31 -20.44
C PRO A 227 21.80 -0.75 -20.31
N GLY A 228 22.35 -1.30 -21.39
CA GLY A 228 23.77 -1.63 -21.52
C GLY A 228 24.12 -3.07 -21.11
N ASP A 229 25.41 -3.29 -20.86
CA ASP A 229 25.94 -4.59 -20.45
C ASP A 229 25.58 -4.92 -18.99
N TRP A 230 25.87 -6.15 -18.57
CA TRP A 230 25.61 -6.63 -17.22
C TRP A 230 26.17 -5.71 -16.13
N TRP A 231 27.37 -5.16 -16.33
CA TRP A 231 27.96 -4.25 -15.34
C TRP A 231 27.11 -2.99 -15.16
N ARG A 232 26.66 -2.38 -16.28
CA ARG A 232 25.78 -1.21 -16.25
C ARG A 232 24.41 -1.53 -15.67
N GLN A 233 23.87 -2.71 -15.93
CA GLN A 233 22.59 -3.13 -15.36
C GLN A 233 22.65 -3.18 -13.82
N PHE A 234 23.69 -3.80 -13.26
CA PHE A 234 23.89 -3.82 -11.81
C PHE A 234 24.17 -2.43 -11.23
N ALA A 235 24.90 -1.58 -11.96
CA ALA A 235 25.09 -0.18 -11.55
C ALA A 235 23.76 0.58 -11.51
N GLY A 236 22.91 0.40 -12.54
CA GLY A 236 21.56 0.96 -12.59
C GLY A 236 20.69 0.53 -11.41
N MET A 237 20.70 -0.77 -11.06
CA MET A 237 19.96 -1.27 -9.89
C MET A 237 20.41 -0.62 -8.58
N ARG A 238 21.72 -0.44 -8.36
CA ARG A 238 22.23 0.26 -7.17
C ARG A 238 21.85 1.73 -7.17
N THR A 239 21.92 2.39 -8.32
CA THR A 239 21.51 3.79 -8.46
C THR A 239 20.02 3.96 -8.17
N LEU A 240 19.15 3.07 -8.68
CA LEU A 240 17.72 3.09 -8.40
C LEU A 240 17.45 2.92 -6.90
N ALA A 241 18.06 1.91 -6.26
CA ALA A 241 17.89 1.67 -4.83
C ALA A 241 18.40 2.87 -3.99
N PHE A 242 19.55 3.45 -4.35
CA PHE A 242 20.07 4.62 -3.66
C PHE A 242 19.14 5.83 -3.83
N TYR A 243 18.63 6.06 -5.04
CA TYR A 243 17.69 7.14 -5.31
C TYR A 243 16.39 6.96 -4.53
N GLN A 244 15.80 5.75 -4.53
CA GLN A 244 14.62 5.43 -3.72
C GLN A 244 14.87 5.63 -2.22
N ILE A 245 16.07 5.31 -1.73
CA ILE A 245 16.44 5.51 -0.32
C ILE A 245 16.52 6.99 0.07
N MET A 246 17.01 7.82 -0.85
CA MET A 246 17.24 9.24 -0.61
C MET A 246 16.03 10.12 -0.99
N HIS A 247 15.05 9.57 -1.71
CA HIS A 247 13.83 10.29 -2.09
C HIS A 247 12.83 10.31 -0.92
N PRO A 248 12.10 11.42 -0.68
CA PRO A 248 11.06 11.46 0.35
C PRO A 248 9.97 10.40 0.13
N GLY A 249 9.59 9.71 1.21
CA GLY A 249 8.54 8.70 1.22
C GLY A 249 8.95 7.41 1.94
N GLY A 250 7.95 6.58 2.28
CA GLY A 250 8.19 5.19 2.69
C GLY A 250 8.71 4.35 1.51
N GLN A 251 9.24 3.16 1.77
CA GLN A 251 9.80 2.29 0.74
C GLN A 251 9.12 0.94 0.75
N ALA A 252 8.75 0.42 -0.43
CA ALA A 252 8.25 -0.92 -0.60
C ALA A 252 8.89 -1.55 -1.84
N GLU A 253 9.44 -2.76 -1.69
CA GLU A 253 10.07 -3.49 -2.78
C GLU A 253 9.61 -4.94 -2.76
N PHE A 254 9.39 -5.49 -3.95
CA PHE A 254 9.02 -6.89 -4.07
C PHE A 254 10.23 -7.81 -3.86
N HIS A 255 9.96 -8.97 -3.25
CA HIS A 255 10.97 -9.99 -3.02
C HIS A 255 11.70 -10.39 -4.32
N GLY A 256 13.01 -10.67 -4.20
CA GLY A 256 13.84 -11.11 -5.32
C GLY A 256 14.39 -9.97 -6.19
N GLN A 257 13.97 -8.71 -6.00
CA GLN A 257 14.52 -7.57 -6.74
C GLN A 257 15.93 -7.16 -6.27
N ARG A 258 16.26 -7.35 -4.98
CA ARG A 258 17.59 -7.06 -4.39
C ARG A 258 18.56 -8.24 -4.36
N ASP A 259 18.10 -9.49 -4.55
CA ASP A 259 18.90 -10.70 -4.26
C ASP A 259 19.84 -11.12 -5.40
N ARG A 260 20.72 -10.20 -5.80
CA ARG A 260 22.08 -10.55 -6.23
C ARG A 260 23.04 -9.62 -5.48
N PRO A 261 23.83 -10.15 -4.53
CA PRO A 261 24.40 -9.34 -3.46
C PRO A 261 25.46 -8.38 -4.02
N VAL A 262 25.23 -7.08 -3.88
CA VAL A 262 26.30 -6.09 -3.79
C VAL A 262 26.21 -5.51 -2.40
N HIS A 263 27.12 -5.98 -1.53
CA HIS A 263 27.42 -5.58 -0.15
C HIS A 263 26.33 -4.86 0.67
N ARG A 264 25.93 -5.52 1.77
CA ARG A 264 25.14 -5.03 2.91
C ARG A 264 25.17 -3.50 3.08
N MET A 265 24.05 -2.86 2.79
CA MET A 265 23.68 -1.59 3.42
C MET A 265 22.57 -1.90 4.43
N ALA A 266 22.84 -1.61 5.70
CA ALA A 266 21.95 -1.94 6.81
C ALA A 266 20.69 -1.06 6.76
N LEU A 267 19.51 -1.68 6.71
CA LEU A 267 18.24 -1.00 6.96
C LEU A 267 18.09 -0.74 8.47
N LEU A 268 17.62 0.45 8.80
CA LEU A 268 17.39 0.97 10.15
C LEU A 268 16.54 -0.01 10.97
N ARG A 269 17.03 -0.36 12.16
CA ARG A 269 16.28 -1.15 13.15
C ARG A 269 15.14 -0.29 13.70
N GLY A 270 13.91 -0.79 13.63
CA GLY A 270 12.79 -0.22 14.37
C GLY A 270 13.03 -0.25 15.88
N HIS A 271 12.57 0.79 16.57
CA HIS A 271 12.58 0.90 18.03
C HIS A 271 11.49 0.00 18.67
N PRO A 272 11.59 -0.32 19.97
CA PRO A 272 10.85 -1.43 20.56
C PRO A 272 9.35 -1.20 20.62
N VAL A 273 8.60 -2.26 20.29
CA VAL A 273 7.15 -2.38 20.44
C VAL A 273 6.75 -2.12 21.89
N VAL A 274 5.82 -1.19 22.10
CA VAL A 274 5.20 -0.93 23.40
C VAL A 274 4.25 -2.09 23.72
N PRO A 275 4.39 -2.79 24.85
CA PRO A 275 3.45 -3.86 25.20
C PRO A 275 2.05 -3.29 25.45
N ARG A 276 1.05 -3.83 24.76
CA ARG A 276 -0.37 -3.52 24.99
C ARG A 276 -0.84 -4.10 26.34
N PRO A 277 -1.77 -3.45 27.07
CA PRO A 277 -2.15 -3.86 28.42
C PRO A 277 -3.01 -5.14 28.40
N GLY A 278 -2.55 -6.17 29.13
CA GLY A 278 -3.27 -7.44 29.30
C GLY A 278 -2.59 -8.45 30.22
N VAL A 279 -1.31 -8.24 30.56
CA VAL A 279 -0.56 -9.10 31.50
C VAL A 279 -0.19 -8.29 32.75
N ARG A 280 -0.62 -8.76 33.92
CA ARG A 280 -0.37 -8.11 35.23
C ARG A 280 1.10 -8.22 35.64
N HIS A 281 1.79 -7.09 35.85
CA HIS A 281 2.90 -6.90 36.81
C HIS A 281 3.04 -5.39 37.18
N PRO A 282 3.66 -5.03 38.34
CA PRO A 282 3.29 -3.86 39.16
C PRO A 282 3.91 -2.51 38.69
N PRO A 283 3.44 -1.35 39.23
CA PRO A 283 3.49 -0.08 38.52
C PRO A 283 4.79 0.70 38.73
N ARG A 284 5.23 1.42 37.67
CA ARG A 284 6.04 2.65 37.80
C ARG A 284 5.49 3.74 36.88
N LEU A 285 5.45 4.95 37.44
CA LEU A 285 4.78 6.18 37.02
C LEU A 285 5.36 6.86 35.74
N PRO A 286 4.67 7.87 35.18
CA PRO A 286 4.69 8.23 33.75
C PRO A 286 5.52 9.49 33.42
N ALA A 287 6.00 9.59 32.17
CA ALA A 287 6.07 10.80 31.33
C ALA A 287 6.97 10.55 30.10
N LEU A 288 6.49 10.86 28.88
CA LEU A 288 6.96 12.01 28.09
C LEU A 288 6.35 11.98 26.68
N HIS A 289 5.52 13.00 26.43
CA HIS A 289 5.21 13.58 25.13
C HIS A 289 6.50 14.22 24.56
N LEU A 290 6.65 14.27 23.23
CA LEU A 290 7.86 14.61 22.43
C LEU A 290 8.84 13.46 22.15
N ARG A 291 8.60 12.65 21.10
CA ARG A 291 9.68 11.83 20.48
C ARG A 291 9.61 11.63 18.96
N ALA A 292 8.76 12.36 18.22
CA ALA A 292 8.72 12.26 16.76
C ALA A 292 9.81 13.08 16.03
N GLN A 293 10.49 14.04 16.70
CA GLN A 293 11.52 14.88 16.06
C GLN A 293 12.97 14.34 16.18
N GLN A 294 13.23 13.32 16.99
CA GLN A 294 14.61 12.85 17.22
C GLN A 294 15.14 11.85 16.17
N VAL A 295 14.28 11.32 15.30
CA VAL A 295 14.71 10.35 14.27
C VAL A 295 15.42 11.03 13.09
N LEU A 296 15.11 12.31 12.81
CA LEU A 296 15.78 13.07 11.75
C LEU A 296 17.19 13.54 12.16
N GLN A 297 17.39 13.96 13.41
CA GLN A 297 18.71 14.41 13.89
C GLN A 297 19.75 13.27 13.98
N GLY A 298 19.30 12.02 14.21
CA GLY A 298 20.19 10.86 14.24
C GLY A 298 20.71 10.46 12.84
N ALA A 299 19.92 10.70 11.80
CA ALA A 299 20.31 10.45 10.41
C ALA A 299 21.24 11.55 9.85
N GLU A 300 21.04 12.81 10.27
CA GLU A 300 21.92 13.93 9.90
C GLU A 300 23.35 13.76 10.43
N GLY A 301 23.52 13.23 11.65
CA GLY A 301 24.84 13.01 12.26
C GLY A 301 25.70 11.97 11.53
N ALA A 302 25.09 10.92 10.97
CA ALA A 302 25.82 9.88 10.24
C ALA A 302 26.19 10.30 8.80
N LEU A 303 25.44 11.24 8.21
CA LEU A 303 25.70 11.76 6.87
C LEU A 303 26.83 12.81 6.86
N ALA A 304 27.07 13.51 7.97
CA ALA A 304 28.14 14.49 8.07
C ALA A 304 29.56 13.88 8.14
N GLU A 305 29.71 12.65 8.64
CA GLU A 305 31.02 11.97 8.75
C GLU A 305 31.48 11.28 7.45
N VAL A 306 30.61 11.14 6.45
CA VAL A 306 30.95 10.50 5.15
C VAL A 306 31.33 11.53 4.07
N LEU A 307 31.15 12.83 4.35
CA LEU A 307 31.40 13.94 3.41
C LEU A 307 32.55 14.88 3.80
N LEU A 308 33.45 14.45 4.70
CA LEU A 308 34.78 15.05 4.94
C LEU A 308 35.87 13.96 4.82
#